data_AF-A0A851Q6D1-F1
#
_entry.id   AF-A0A851Q6D1-F1
#
_cell.length_a   1.000
_cell.length_b   1.000
_cell.length_c   1.000
_cell.angle_alpha   90.00
_cell.angle_beta   90.00
_cell.angle_gamma   90.00
#
_symmetry.space_group_name_H-M   'P 1'
#
loop_
_entity.id
_entity.type
_entity.pdbx_description
1 polymer ?
#
loop_
_entity_poly.entity_id
_entity_poly.type
_entity_poly.pdbx_seq_one_letter_code
_entity_poly.pdbx_strand_id
1 'polypeptide(L)'
;AQSFSLKAQVKEICTACQKTVYPMERLVADKFIFHNACFCCKHCHTKLSLGSYAALHGEFYCKPHFQQLFKSKGNYDEGFGRKQHKELWVHKEVESGTKSA
;
A
#
# COMPACT_ATOMS: atom_id res chain seq x y z
N ALA A 1 39.66 36.09 -7.07
CA ALA A 1 38.34 35.99 -7.72
C ALA A 1 37.58 34.82 -7.10
N GLN A 2 36.54 35.07 -6.30
CA GLN A 2 35.76 34.00 -5.70
C GLN A 2 34.64 33.62 -6.68
N SER A 3 34.78 32.43 -7.28
CA SER A 3 33.82 31.85 -8.20
C SER A 3 32.55 31.44 -7.45
N PHE A 4 31.51 32.27 -7.53
CA PHE A 4 30.16 31.90 -7.09
C PHE A 4 29.55 30.95 -8.11
N SER A 5 29.77 29.65 -7.93
CA SER A 5 29.10 28.61 -8.70
C SER A 5 27.59 28.71 -8.49
N LEU A 6 26.88 29.19 -9.50
CA LEU A 6 25.42 29.24 -9.53
C LEU A 6 24.90 27.81 -9.47
N LYS A 7 24.45 27.37 -8.29
CA LYS A 7 23.86 26.04 -8.11
C LYS A 7 22.58 26.00 -8.95
N ALA A 8 22.60 25.22 -10.02
CA ALA A 8 21.43 24.95 -10.83
C ALA A 8 20.30 24.49 -9.91
N GLN A 9 19.16 25.17 -9.97
CA GLN A 9 17.98 24.78 -9.20
C GLN A 9 17.56 23.40 -9.69
N VAL A 10 17.80 22.37 -8.87
CA VAL A 10 17.41 20.99 -9.18
C VAL A 10 15.89 20.92 -9.13
N LYS A 11 15.26 21.04 -10.30
CA LYS A 11 13.84 20.84 -10.47
C LYS A 11 13.58 19.34 -10.35
N GLU A 12 12.93 18.93 -9.27
CA GLU A 12 12.53 17.54 -9.12
C GLU A 12 11.39 17.20 -10.10
N ILE A 13 11.43 16.00 -10.66
CA ILE A 13 10.47 15.54 -11.67
C ILE A 13 9.76 14.31 -11.10
N CYS A 14 8.44 14.28 -11.26
CA CYS A 14 7.61 13.16 -10.83
C CYS A 14 7.85 11.95 -11.73
N THR A 15 8.17 10.81 -11.15
CA THR A 15 8.43 9.59 -11.93
C THR A 15 7.15 9.04 -12.57
N ALA A 16 5.98 9.30 -11.98
CA ALA A 16 4.70 8.81 -12.49
C ALA A 16 4.17 9.63 -13.67
N CYS A 17 4.20 10.97 -13.59
CA CYS A 17 3.62 11.84 -14.62
C CYS A 17 4.66 12.64 -15.44
N GLN A 18 5.95 12.53 -15.09
CA GLN A 18 7.08 13.21 -15.74
C GLN A 18 6.97 14.75 -15.76
N LYS A 19 6.17 15.32 -14.85
CA LYS A 19 6.05 16.78 -14.66
C LYS A 19 6.90 17.25 -13.49
N THR A 20 7.27 18.52 -13.49
CA THR A 20 7.96 19.16 -12.36
C THR A 20 7.13 19.06 -11.09
N VAL A 21 7.77 18.66 -10.01
CA VAL A 21 7.18 18.54 -8.67
C VAL A 21 7.53 19.79 -7.89
N TYR A 22 6.50 20.51 -7.46
CA TYR A 22 6.68 21.65 -6.58
C TYR A 22 6.90 21.20 -5.14
N PRO A 23 7.64 21.95 -4.32
CA PRO A 23 7.90 21.61 -2.92
C PRO A 23 6.63 21.28 -2.11
N MET A 24 5.50 21.89 -2.45
CA MET A 24 4.21 21.68 -1.80
C MET A 24 3.61 20.28 -2.06
N GLU A 25 3.84 19.72 -3.25
CA GLU A 25 3.31 18.41 -3.65
C GLU A 25 4.38 17.32 -3.58
N ARG A 26 5.59 17.67 -3.14
CA ARG A 26 6.75 16.80 -3.11
C ARG A 26 6.53 15.61 -2.20
N LEU A 27 6.55 14.43 -2.80
CA LEU A 27 6.48 13.16 -2.10
C LEU A 27 7.68 12.30 -2.51
N VAL A 28 8.44 11.80 -1.54
CA VAL A 28 9.59 10.91 -1.78
C VAL A 28 9.20 9.51 -1.34
N ALA A 29 9.27 8.55 -2.26
CA ALA A 29 8.99 7.14 -1.99
C ALA A 29 10.02 6.26 -2.70
N ASP A 30 10.65 5.33 -1.97
CA ASP A 30 11.69 4.43 -2.49
C ASP A 30 12.78 5.14 -3.31
N LYS A 31 13.21 6.33 -2.86
CA LYS A 31 14.20 7.22 -3.52
C LYS A 31 13.71 7.93 -4.79
N PHE A 32 12.46 7.71 -5.20
CA PHE A 32 11.83 8.41 -6.31
C PHE A 32 10.98 9.60 -5.82
N ILE A 33 10.87 10.63 -6.66
CA ILE A 33 10.00 11.78 -6.40
C ILE A 33 8.68 11.60 -7.14
N PHE A 34 7.59 11.94 -6.46
CA PHE A 34 6.23 11.95 -6.96
C PHE A 34 5.49 13.20 -6.51
N HIS A 35 4.38 13.50 -7.19
CA HIS A 35 3.34 14.33 -6.60
C HIS A 35 2.54 13.53 -5.59
N ASN A 36 2.07 14.19 -4.52
CA ASN A 36 1.12 13.62 -3.57
C ASN A 36 -0.12 12.99 -4.24
N ALA A 37 -0.57 13.55 -5.37
CA ALA A 37 -1.72 13.10 -6.15
C ALA A 37 -1.37 12.01 -7.17
N CYS A 38 -0.10 11.91 -7.56
CA CYS A 38 0.38 10.87 -8.49
C CYS A 38 0.79 9.58 -7.78
N PHE A 39 0.89 9.62 -6.45
CA PHE A 39 1.22 8.45 -5.64
C PHE A 39 0.01 7.50 -5.53
N CYS A 40 -0.20 6.71 -6.58
CA CYS A 40 -1.37 5.85 -6.74
C CYS A 40 -0.97 4.40 -7.04
N CYS A 41 -1.85 3.46 -6.69
CA CYS A 41 -1.65 2.05 -7.00
C CYS A 41 -1.70 1.80 -8.51
N LYS A 42 -0.75 1.04 -9.05
CA LYS A 42 -0.71 0.67 -10.48
C LYS A 42 -1.95 -0.12 -10.95
N HIS A 43 -2.56 -0.94 -10.10
CA HIS A 43 -3.72 -1.75 -10.49
C HIS A 43 -5.06 -1.02 -10.41
N CYS A 44 -5.28 -0.26 -9.33
CA CYS A 44 -6.59 0.35 -9.07
C CYS A 44 -6.58 1.88 -9.11
N HIS A 45 -5.42 2.49 -9.37
CA HIS A 45 -5.22 3.94 -9.41
C HIS A 45 -5.69 4.68 -8.14
N THR A 46 -5.87 3.95 -7.04
CA THR A 46 -6.27 4.53 -5.75
C THR A 46 -5.09 5.26 -5.14
N LYS A 47 -5.33 6.47 -4.61
CA LYS A 47 -4.34 7.24 -3.87
C LYS A 47 -3.81 6.42 -2.70
N LEU A 48 -2.48 6.29 -2.67
CA LEU A 48 -1.76 5.63 -1.60
C LEU A 48 -1.31 6.66 -0.58
N SER A 49 -1.12 6.21 0.66
CA SER A 49 -0.52 7.03 1.72
C SER A 49 0.86 6.45 2.05
N LEU A 50 1.80 7.32 2.41
CA LEU A 50 3.17 6.93 2.80
C LEU A 50 3.20 5.90 3.95
N GLY A 51 2.14 5.79 4.76
CA GLY A 51 2.03 4.78 5.81
C GLY A 51 1.41 3.44 5.37
N SER A 52 0.87 3.33 4.16
CA SER A 52 0.12 2.15 3.71
C SER A 52 0.26 1.84 2.22
N TYR A 53 1.50 1.82 1.73
CA TYR A 53 1.83 1.39 0.38
C TYR A 53 2.81 0.22 0.39
N ALA A 54 2.93 -0.47 -0.74
CA ALA A 54 3.99 -1.42 -1.03
C ALA A 54 4.67 -1.00 -2.34
N ALA A 55 6.00 -0.94 -2.35
CA ALA A 55 6.79 -0.65 -3.55
C ALA A 55 7.52 -1.91 -4.00
N LEU A 56 7.57 -2.14 -5.30
CA LEU A 56 8.29 -3.24 -5.90
C LEU A 56 8.82 -2.86 -7.28
N HIS A 57 10.14 -2.98 -7.47
CA HIS A 57 10.82 -2.66 -8.74
C HIS A 57 10.46 -1.28 -9.31
N GLY A 58 10.18 -0.29 -8.45
CA GLY A 58 9.78 1.06 -8.87
C GLY A 58 8.28 1.25 -9.14
N GLU A 59 7.46 0.22 -8.94
CA GLU A 59 6.00 0.29 -9.02
C GLU A 59 5.36 0.29 -7.63
N PHE A 60 4.26 1.03 -7.48
CA PHE A 60 3.56 1.21 -6.21
C PHE A 60 2.20 0.53 -6.23
N TYR A 61 1.90 -0.18 -5.14
CA TYR A 61 0.69 -0.98 -4.98
C TYR A 61 0.04 -0.70 -3.64
N CYS A 62 -1.29 -0.84 -3.59
CA CYS A 62 -1.98 -0.91 -2.31
C CYS A 62 -1.72 -2.28 -1.68
N LYS A 63 -1.70 -2.33 -0.34
CA LYS A 63 -1.53 -3.58 0.43
C LYS A 63 -2.35 -4.77 -0.09
N PRO A 64 -3.67 -4.64 -0.39
CA PRO A 64 -4.44 -5.77 -0.89
C PRO A 64 -4.05 -6.22 -2.30
N HIS A 65 -3.76 -5.30 -3.24
CA HIS A 65 -3.32 -5.71 -4.59
C HIS A 65 -1.92 -6.27 -4.57
N PHE A 66 -1.02 -5.68 -3.79
CA PHE A 66 0.32 -6.23 -3.58
C PHE A 66 0.24 -7.67 -3.07
N GLN A 67 -0.59 -7.91 -2.05
CA GLN A 67 -0.86 -9.26 -1.57
C GLN A 67 -1.42 -10.16 -2.68
N GLN A 68 -2.49 -9.78 -3.38
CA GLN A 68 -3.11 -10.64 -4.39
C GLN A 68 -2.15 -11.03 -5.53
N LEU A 69 -1.31 -10.09 -5.99
CA LEU A 69 -0.41 -10.29 -7.12
C LEU A 69 0.84 -11.08 -6.73
N PHE A 70 1.37 -10.84 -5.53
CA PHE A 70 2.64 -11.41 -5.07
C PHE A 70 2.48 -12.57 -4.08
N LYS A 71 1.27 -12.87 -3.58
CA LYS A 71 0.97 -14.09 -2.79
C LYS A 71 1.23 -15.39 -3.54
N SER A 72 1.28 -15.37 -4.87
CA SER A 72 1.70 -16.51 -5.69
C SER A 72 3.19 -16.86 -5.52
N LYS A 73 4.02 -15.96 -4.97
CA LYS A 73 5.47 -16.14 -4.77
C LYS A 73 5.88 -16.32 -3.29
N GLY A 74 5.03 -15.97 -2.32
CA GLY A 74 5.38 -16.06 -0.89
C GLY A 74 4.17 -15.96 0.05
N ASN A 75 4.15 -16.86 1.04
CA ASN A 75 3.16 -16.94 2.11
C ASN A 75 3.09 -15.61 2.89
N TYR A 76 2.03 -14.83 2.68
CA TYR A 76 1.75 -13.55 3.37
C TYR A 76 0.34 -13.58 3.96
N ASP A 77 0.03 -14.61 4.75
CA ASP A 77 -1.25 -14.73 5.45
C ASP A 77 -1.20 -14.26 6.92
N GLU A 78 -0.02 -14.20 7.55
CA GLU A 78 0.07 -14.10 9.01
C GLU A 78 0.26 -12.69 9.60
N GLY A 79 0.05 -11.61 8.82
CA GLY A 79 0.52 -10.28 9.22
C GLY A 79 -0.50 -9.14 9.32
N PHE A 80 -1.73 -9.32 8.82
CA PHE A 80 -2.71 -8.22 8.77
C PHE A 80 -4.07 -8.64 9.32
N GLY A 81 -4.14 -8.82 10.64
CA GLY A 81 -5.24 -8.43 11.54
C GLY A 81 -6.71 -8.65 11.13
N ARG A 82 -7.01 -9.47 10.12
CA ARG A 82 -8.38 -9.87 9.80
C ARG A 82 -8.67 -11.06 10.69
N LYS A 83 -9.41 -10.82 11.77
CA LYS A 83 -10.05 -11.87 12.55
C LYS A 83 -10.92 -12.70 11.61
N GLN A 84 -10.40 -13.79 11.07
CA GLN A 84 -11.22 -14.79 10.40
C GLN A 84 -11.86 -15.63 11.50
N HIS A 85 -12.98 -15.16 12.05
CA HIS A 85 -13.78 -16.00 12.94
C HIS A 85 -14.94 -16.58 12.16
N LYS A 86 -14.64 -17.57 11.31
CA LYS A 86 -15.62 -18.43 10.66
C LYS A 86 -16.19 -19.49 11.63
N GLU A 87 -16.11 -19.27 12.95
CA GLU A 87 -16.36 -20.31 13.97
C GLU A 87 -17.48 -19.97 14.96
N LEU A 88 -18.62 -19.39 14.53
CA LEU A 88 -19.82 -19.28 15.39
C LEU A 88 -21.03 -20.08 14.92
N TRP A 89 -20.86 -21.03 13.99
CA TRP A 89 -21.95 -21.91 13.53
C TRP A 89 -21.64 -23.41 13.69
N VAL A 90 -20.84 -23.81 14.68
CA VAL A 90 -20.53 -25.25 14.92
C VAL A 90 -20.55 -25.59 16.42
N HIS A 91 -21.67 -25.41 17.09
CA HIS A 91 -22.01 -26.14 18.33
C HIS A 91 -23.53 -26.37 18.32
N LYS A 92 -24.00 -27.35 17.53
CA LYS A 92 -24.29 -28.74 17.91
C LYS A 92 -25.78 -28.93 18.20
N GLU A 93 -26.54 -29.16 17.13
CA GLU A 93 -27.74 -30.01 17.20
C GLU A 93 -27.32 -31.44 17.60
N VAL A 94 -28.24 -32.19 18.24
CA VAL A 94 -28.15 -33.57 18.82
C VAL A 94 -27.72 -33.59 20.30
N GLU A 95 -28.49 -34.02 21.31
CA GLU A 95 -29.77 -34.76 21.44
C GLU A 95 -30.18 -34.70 22.94
N SER A 96 -31.47 -34.82 23.27
CA SER A 96 -32.03 -35.69 24.33
C SER A 96 -33.29 -35.10 24.99
N GLY A 97 -34.43 -35.75 24.81
CA GLY A 97 -35.63 -35.56 25.61
C GLY A 97 -35.51 -36.09 27.06
N THR A 98 -36.65 -36.05 27.76
CA THR A 98 -36.91 -36.41 29.18
C THR A 98 -36.55 -35.27 30.16
N LYS A 99 -37.45 -34.73 30.99
CA LYS A 99 -38.48 -35.36 31.83
C LYS A 99 -39.43 -34.29 32.41
N SER A 100 -40.66 -34.71 32.69
CA SER A 100 -41.71 -34.02 33.43
C SER A 100 -41.34 -33.67 34.87
N ALA A 101 -41.91 -32.57 35.39
CA ALA A 101 -42.56 -32.45 36.70
C ALA A 101 -43.37 -31.13 36.72
#